data_AF-A0A521ISA9-F1
#
_entry.id   AF-A0A521ISA9-F1
#
_cell.length_a   1.000
_cell.length_b   1.000
_cell.length_c   1.000
_cell.angle_alpha   90.00
_cell.angle_beta   90.00
_cell.angle_gamma   90.00
#
_symmetry.space_group_name_H-M   'P 1'
#
loop_
_entity.id
_entity.type
_entity.pdbx_description
1 polymer ?
#
loop_
_entity_poly.entity_id
_entity_poly.type
_entity_poly.pdbx_seq_one_letter_code
_entity_poly.pdbx_strand_id
1 'polypeptide(L)'
;MVSSFWRSIVGYKKREKRNLLDILLHLVIYSLRIMNIPACTGTYIEEVIASLTELYTDVENATHAFASRYGIACPPGCGSCCEHFIPDITHSEAAYIAAYLLFELKDEEMIERVYRHSGAGCPLYRADTPFHCSVYPARPLICRLYASSAYHDKYGKALFRSCKYEETNTMPKHLSFDERVVTMQDFAYRLRSLDRDRGRLSLLSELLPKLLEQLQFIAALVPAQDGPEEPLAG
;
A
#
# COMPACT_ATOMS: atom_id res chain seq x y z
N MET A 1 3.95 -1.20 -45.39
CA MET A 1 5.24 -0.47 -45.34
C MET A 1 4.88 0.89 -44.74
N VAL A 2 5.02 1.23 -43.46
CA VAL A 2 5.80 0.82 -42.29
C VAL A 2 4.89 1.17 -41.08
N SER A 3 4.62 0.31 -40.11
CA SER A 3 5.30 0.38 -38.80
C SER A 3 4.76 -0.72 -37.87
N SER A 4 5.23 -1.94 -38.09
CA SER A 4 5.08 -3.08 -37.18
C SER A 4 6.12 -3.03 -36.06
N PHE A 5 6.23 -1.92 -35.33
CA PHE A 5 7.34 -1.70 -34.38
C PHE A 5 6.96 -1.12 -33.01
N TRP A 6 5.67 -0.88 -32.72
CA TRP A 6 5.25 -0.21 -31.47
C TRP A 6 4.19 -0.93 -30.62
N ARG A 7 4.01 -2.24 -30.76
CA ARG A 7 3.11 -3.05 -29.90
C ARG A 7 3.85 -4.13 -29.12
N SER A 8 4.87 -3.74 -28.34
CA SER A 8 5.66 -4.69 -27.56
C SER A 8 5.97 -4.28 -26.11
N ILE A 9 5.10 -3.52 -25.42
CA ILE A 9 5.25 -3.27 -23.96
C ILE A 9 3.93 -3.37 -23.15
N VAL A 10 2.79 -3.72 -23.75
CA VAL A 10 1.55 -3.99 -22.99
C VAL A 10 0.91 -5.29 -23.47
N GLY A 11 1.31 -6.39 -22.87
CA GLY A 11 0.85 -7.73 -23.21
C GLY A 11 0.88 -8.64 -21.99
N TYR A 12 0.07 -8.36 -20.97
CA TYR A 12 -0.08 -9.25 -19.81
C TYR A 12 -0.97 -10.44 -20.19
N LYS A 13 -0.37 -11.46 -20.81
CA LYS A 13 -0.98 -12.74 -21.13
C LYS A 13 -1.26 -13.55 -19.86
N LYS A 14 -2.53 -13.88 -19.65
CA LYS A 14 -3.07 -15.15 -19.13
C LYS A 14 -2.18 -15.95 -18.14
N ARG A 15 -2.39 -15.71 -16.83
CA ARG A 15 -2.09 -16.56 -15.66
C ARG A 15 -1.06 -17.70 -15.88
N GLU A 16 0.19 -17.31 -16.07
CA GLU A 16 1.34 -18.19 -15.85
C GLU A 16 1.63 -18.22 -14.34
N LYS A 17 1.85 -19.41 -13.77
CA LYS A 17 2.20 -19.56 -12.35
C LYS A 17 3.56 -18.87 -12.13
N ARG A 18 3.58 -17.57 -11.78
CA ARG A 18 4.80 -16.88 -11.31
C ARG A 18 5.35 -17.72 -10.16
N ASN A 19 6.59 -18.17 -10.30
CA ASN A 19 7.22 -19.01 -9.29
C ASN A 19 7.45 -18.16 -8.02
N LEU A 20 7.62 -18.82 -6.87
CA LEU A 20 7.80 -18.12 -5.59
C LEU A 20 9.01 -17.15 -5.62
N LEU A 21 10.05 -17.50 -6.40
CA LEU A 21 11.24 -16.68 -6.63
C LEU A 21 10.91 -15.36 -7.36
N ASP A 22 10.04 -15.36 -8.35
CA ASP A 22 9.68 -14.17 -9.12
C ASP A 22 8.89 -13.17 -8.26
N ILE A 23 8.07 -13.68 -7.33
CA ILE A 23 7.32 -12.85 -6.38
C ILE A 23 8.26 -12.26 -5.33
N LEU A 24 9.14 -13.09 -4.75
CA LEU A 24 10.17 -12.65 -3.82
C LEU A 24 11.10 -11.62 -4.46
N LEU A 25 11.55 -11.85 -5.69
CA LEU A 25 12.39 -10.93 -6.43
C LEU A 25 11.68 -9.60 -6.69
N HIS A 26 10.39 -9.63 -7.06
CA HIS A 26 9.62 -8.40 -7.25
C HIS A 26 9.43 -7.59 -5.96
N LEU A 27 9.22 -8.27 -4.83
CA LEU A 27 9.09 -7.63 -3.51
C LEU A 27 10.42 -7.03 -3.04
N VAL A 28 11.53 -7.74 -3.26
CA VAL A 28 12.88 -7.25 -2.94
C VAL A 28 13.25 -6.06 -3.83
N ILE A 29 13.01 -6.15 -5.13
CA ILE A 29 13.26 -5.05 -6.07
C ILE A 29 12.39 -3.84 -5.71
N TYR A 30 11.10 -4.05 -5.40
CA TYR A 30 10.21 -2.99 -4.94
C TYR A 30 10.75 -2.31 -3.67
N SER A 31 11.09 -3.10 -2.65
CA SER A 31 11.61 -2.61 -1.38
C SER A 31 12.89 -1.79 -1.59
N LEU A 32 13.83 -2.31 -2.38
CA LEU A 32 15.07 -1.60 -2.70
C LEU A 32 14.82 -0.29 -3.45
N ARG A 33 13.87 -0.27 -4.39
CA ARG A 33 13.58 0.93 -5.18
C ARG A 33 12.85 2.00 -4.38
N ILE A 34 11.84 1.63 -3.60
CA ILE A 34 11.10 2.60 -2.79
C ILE A 34 11.99 3.20 -1.69
N MET A 35 12.90 2.42 -1.11
CA MET A 35 13.89 2.91 -0.13
C MET A 35 14.97 3.80 -0.74
N ASN A 36 15.11 3.83 -2.07
CA ASN A 36 16.17 4.59 -2.75
C ASN A 36 15.58 5.51 -3.83
N ILE A 37 14.67 6.40 -3.42
CA ILE A 37 14.12 7.45 -4.27
C ILE A 37 15.03 8.67 -4.17
N PRO A 38 15.78 9.04 -5.23
CA PRO A 38 16.72 10.18 -5.16
C PRO A 38 16.05 11.50 -4.77
N ALA A 39 14.78 11.68 -5.16
CA ALA A 39 14.01 12.86 -4.84
C ALA A 39 13.63 12.98 -3.35
N CYS A 40 13.73 11.88 -2.59
CA CYS A 40 13.42 11.85 -1.16
C CYS A 40 14.67 11.81 -0.28
N THR A 41 15.86 11.58 -0.84
CA THR A 41 17.10 11.41 -0.08
C THR A 41 17.40 12.62 0.80
N GLY A 42 17.69 12.39 2.08
CA GLY A 42 17.96 13.40 3.09
C GLY A 42 16.72 14.15 3.59
N THR A 43 15.52 13.73 3.19
CA THR A 43 14.25 14.36 3.59
C THR A 43 13.52 13.53 4.64
N TYR A 44 12.55 14.16 5.31
CA TYR A 44 11.60 13.45 6.17
C TYR A 44 10.87 12.29 5.46
N ILE A 45 10.63 12.40 4.15
CA ILE A 45 9.89 11.37 3.41
C ILE A 45 10.70 10.08 3.31
N GLU A 46 12.03 10.16 3.20
CA GLU A 46 12.90 8.99 3.24
C GLU A 46 12.79 8.27 4.60
N GLU A 47 12.81 9.01 5.72
CA GLU A 47 12.60 8.44 7.05
C GLU A 47 11.23 7.74 7.19
N VAL A 48 10.18 8.37 6.65
CA VAL A 48 8.82 7.80 6.62
C VAL A 48 8.79 6.51 5.83
N ILE A 49 9.40 6.50 4.64
CA ILE A 49 9.45 5.32 3.78
C ILE A 49 10.15 4.17 4.52
N ALA A 50 11.34 4.40 5.06
CA ALA A 50 12.08 3.39 5.80
C ALA A 50 11.26 2.84 6.98
N SER A 51 10.72 3.72 7.81
CA SER A 51 9.97 3.35 9.02
C SER A 51 8.69 2.58 8.71
N LEU A 52 7.95 3.00 7.67
CA LEU A 52 6.72 2.31 7.27
C LEU A 52 6.98 1.00 6.52
N THR A 53 8.05 0.90 5.74
CA THR A 53 8.45 -0.37 5.11
C THR A 53 8.77 -1.42 6.18
N GLU A 54 9.50 -1.04 7.23
CA GLU A 54 9.78 -1.93 8.37
C GLU A 54 8.48 -2.29 9.12
N LEU A 55 7.68 -1.30 9.52
CA LEU A 55 6.41 -1.52 10.19
C LEU A 55 5.48 -2.45 9.40
N TYR A 56 5.37 -2.24 8.09
CA TYR A 56 4.51 -3.06 7.24
C TYR A 56 5.03 -4.46 7.04
N THR A 57 6.35 -4.66 7.02
CA THR A 57 6.93 -6.00 7.01
C THR A 57 6.54 -6.76 8.28
N ASP A 58 6.62 -6.13 9.44
CA ASP A 58 6.15 -6.72 10.71
C ASP A 58 4.65 -7.03 10.69
N VAL A 59 3.83 -6.13 10.14
CA VAL A 59 2.38 -6.32 10.00
C VAL A 59 2.09 -7.53 9.12
N GLU A 60 2.70 -7.63 7.94
CA GLU A 60 2.47 -8.76 7.03
C GLU A 60 2.91 -10.08 7.67
N ASN A 61 4.05 -10.11 8.37
CA ASN A 61 4.51 -11.30 9.09
C ASN A 61 3.53 -11.72 10.20
N ALA A 62 3.09 -10.78 11.03
CA ALA A 62 2.19 -11.05 12.14
C ALA A 62 0.79 -11.47 11.67
N THR A 63 0.25 -10.78 10.64
CA THR A 63 -1.06 -11.09 10.07
C THR A 63 -1.04 -12.41 9.31
N HIS A 64 0.05 -12.75 8.60
CA HIS A 64 0.20 -14.05 7.95
C HIS A 64 0.27 -15.19 8.97
N ALA A 65 1.04 -15.04 10.05
CA ALA A 65 1.10 -16.03 11.12
C ALA A 65 -0.26 -16.23 11.80
N PHE A 66 -0.97 -15.14 12.10
CA PHE A 66 -2.33 -15.18 12.65
C PHE A 66 -3.31 -15.85 11.69
N ALA A 67 -3.27 -15.46 10.41
CA ALA A 67 -4.11 -15.99 9.38
C ALA A 67 -3.94 -17.51 9.21
N SER A 68 -2.70 -17.96 9.12
CA SER A 68 -2.34 -19.37 9.03
C SER A 68 -2.77 -20.16 10.27
N ARG A 69 -2.55 -19.62 11.47
CA ARG A 69 -2.88 -20.30 12.74
C ARG A 69 -4.37 -20.53 12.93
N TYR A 70 -5.21 -19.57 12.53
CA TYR A 70 -6.65 -19.61 12.80
C TYR A 70 -7.52 -19.88 11.55
N GLY A 71 -6.91 -20.27 10.42
CA GLY A 71 -7.64 -20.59 9.20
C GLY A 71 -8.39 -19.39 8.61
N ILE A 72 -7.77 -18.21 8.68
CA ILE A 72 -8.32 -16.96 8.18
C ILE A 72 -7.69 -16.68 6.81
N ALA A 73 -8.48 -16.65 5.74
CA ALA A 73 -8.07 -16.24 4.42
C ALA A 73 -9.13 -15.35 3.76
N CYS A 74 -8.67 -14.32 3.04
CA CYS A 74 -9.51 -13.55 2.13
C CYS A 74 -9.58 -14.27 0.77
N PRO A 75 -10.72 -14.29 0.07
CA PRO A 75 -10.82 -14.86 -1.26
C PRO A 75 -9.82 -14.18 -2.20
N PRO A 76 -9.13 -14.94 -3.05
CA PRO A 76 -8.17 -14.37 -3.98
C PRO A 76 -8.90 -13.40 -4.91
N GLY A 77 -8.44 -12.14 -4.95
CA GLY A 77 -9.10 -11.10 -5.74
C GLY A 77 -10.37 -10.54 -5.13
N CYS A 78 -10.50 -10.51 -3.80
CA CYS A 78 -11.53 -9.70 -3.17
C CYS A 78 -11.11 -8.21 -3.12
N GLY A 79 -11.97 -7.33 -3.64
CA GLY A 79 -11.81 -5.87 -3.64
C GLY A 79 -12.98 -5.11 -3.04
N SER A 80 -14.02 -5.82 -2.57
CA SER A 80 -15.34 -5.25 -2.26
C SER A 80 -15.34 -4.25 -1.11
N CYS A 81 -14.32 -4.28 -0.24
CA CYS A 81 -14.15 -3.22 0.76
C CYS A 81 -13.89 -1.87 0.08
N CYS A 82 -13.05 -1.82 -0.94
CA CYS A 82 -12.66 -0.58 -1.62
C CYS A 82 -13.81 0.07 -2.40
N GLU A 83 -14.85 -0.67 -2.78
CA GLU A 83 -16.02 -0.13 -3.49
C GLU A 83 -16.86 0.81 -2.61
N HIS A 84 -16.78 0.66 -1.29
CA HIS A 84 -17.65 1.37 -0.34
C HIS A 84 -16.92 1.94 0.86
N PHE A 85 -15.58 1.94 0.86
CA PHE A 85 -14.76 2.38 1.97
C PHE A 85 -13.60 3.25 1.48
N ILE A 86 -13.44 4.41 2.11
CA ILE A 86 -12.25 5.25 2.01
C ILE A 86 -11.62 5.24 3.40
N PRO A 87 -10.37 4.78 3.55
CA PRO A 87 -9.74 4.71 4.87
C PRO A 87 -9.37 6.11 5.37
N ASP A 88 -9.48 6.28 6.69
CA ASP A 88 -8.74 7.32 7.39
C ASP A 88 -7.28 6.90 7.52
N ILE A 89 -6.36 7.81 7.19
CA ILE A 89 -4.92 7.56 7.18
C ILE A 89 -4.16 8.68 7.88
N THR A 90 -2.95 8.35 8.33
CA THR A 90 -1.99 9.32 8.86
C THR A 90 -1.27 10.09 7.75
N HIS A 91 -0.62 11.19 8.11
CA HIS A 91 0.24 11.94 7.19
C HIS A 91 1.37 11.08 6.63
N SER A 92 1.99 10.25 7.47
CA SER A 92 3.06 9.34 7.06
C SER A 92 2.57 8.30 6.04
N GLU A 93 1.38 7.74 6.24
CA GLU A 93 0.78 6.83 5.27
C GLU A 93 0.47 7.50 3.93
N ALA A 94 -0.07 8.73 3.96
CA ALA A 94 -0.33 9.50 2.75
C ALA A 94 0.95 9.79 1.98
N ALA A 95 2.03 10.19 2.67
CA ALA A 95 3.34 10.41 2.08
C ALA A 95 3.90 9.14 1.43
N TYR A 96 3.79 7.99 2.11
CA TYR A 96 4.23 6.70 1.59
C TYR A 96 3.48 6.30 0.31
N ILE A 97 2.16 6.47 0.29
CA ILE A 97 1.32 6.16 -0.88
C ILE A 97 1.63 7.12 -2.03
N ALA A 98 1.79 8.41 -1.75
CA ALA A 98 2.13 9.40 -2.76
C ALA A 98 3.51 9.12 -3.39
N ALA A 99 4.52 8.77 -2.58
CA ALA A 99 5.82 8.35 -3.09
C ALA A 99 5.71 7.08 -3.96
N TYR A 100 4.92 6.10 -3.52
CA TYR A 100 4.66 4.90 -4.32
C TYR A 100 4.02 5.24 -5.68
N LEU A 101 3.00 6.10 -5.70
CA LEU A 101 2.32 6.49 -6.93
C LEU A 101 3.26 7.21 -7.90
N LEU A 102 4.07 8.14 -7.41
CA LEU A 102 4.94 8.99 -8.25
C LEU A 102 6.21 8.29 -8.73
N PHE A 103 6.82 7.45 -7.90
CA PHE A 103 8.16 6.93 -8.17
C PHE A 103 8.19 5.44 -8.50
N GLU A 104 7.19 4.67 -8.06
CA GLU A 104 7.11 3.23 -8.30
C GLU A 104 6.05 2.85 -9.33
N LEU A 105 4.79 3.25 -9.11
CA LEU A 105 3.69 2.92 -10.03
C LEU A 105 3.76 3.73 -11.33
N LYS A 106 4.01 5.04 -11.23
CA LYS A 106 4.13 5.98 -12.36
C LYS A 106 2.95 5.93 -13.33
N ASP A 107 1.74 5.79 -12.79
CA ASP A 107 0.49 5.75 -13.56
C ASP A 107 -0.21 7.11 -13.47
N GLU A 108 -0.08 7.91 -14.52
CA GLU A 108 -0.65 9.27 -14.59
C GLU A 108 -2.18 9.27 -14.52
N GLU A 109 -2.84 8.28 -15.13
CA GLU A 109 -4.30 8.16 -15.08
C GLU A 109 -4.76 7.90 -13.65
N MET A 110 -4.02 7.06 -12.92
CA MET A 110 -4.27 6.78 -11.52
C MET A 110 -4.08 8.02 -10.63
N ILE A 111 -3.03 8.80 -10.85
CA ILE A 111 -2.76 10.05 -10.11
C ILE A 111 -3.89 11.06 -10.37
N GLU A 112 -4.26 11.24 -11.64
CA GLU A 112 -5.34 12.15 -12.02
C GLU A 112 -6.71 11.72 -11.45
N ARG A 113 -6.95 10.41 -11.31
CA ARG A 113 -8.12 9.88 -10.63
C ARG A 113 -8.15 10.24 -9.15
N VAL A 114 -6.99 10.24 -8.47
CA VAL A 114 -6.89 10.67 -7.07
C VAL A 114 -7.24 12.16 -6.94
N TYR A 115 -6.76 13.01 -7.85
CA TYR A 115 -7.08 14.46 -7.84
C TYR A 115 -8.56 14.74 -8.10
N ARG A 116 -9.17 14.04 -9.06
CA ARG A 116 -10.56 14.28 -9.47
C ARG A 116 -11.60 13.49 -8.67
N HIS A 117 -11.18 12.77 -7.63
CA HIS A 117 -12.07 11.90 -6.89
C HIS A 117 -13.14 12.69 -6.12
N SER A 118 -14.40 12.38 -6.40
CA SER A 118 -15.57 12.98 -5.72
C SER A 118 -16.67 11.96 -5.40
N GLY A 119 -16.34 10.67 -5.48
CA GLY A 119 -17.30 9.56 -5.46
C GLY A 119 -17.34 8.79 -4.14
N ALA A 120 -18.20 7.78 -4.11
CA ALA A 120 -18.16 6.76 -3.06
C ALA A 120 -17.06 5.72 -3.36
N GLY A 121 -16.39 5.22 -2.32
CA GLY A 121 -15.36 4.19 -2.46
C GLY A 121 -13.94 4.75 -2.64
N CYS A 122 -12.94 3.91 -2.44
CA CYS A 122 -11.54 4.28 -2.42
C CYS A 122 -11.08 4.82 -3.79
N PRO A 123 -10.45 6.01 -3.86
CA PRO A 123 -9.89 6.51 -5.12
C PRO A 123 -8.84 5.59 -5.72
N LEU A 124 -8.23 4.70 -4.91
CA LEU A 124 -7.18 3.75 -5.30
C LEU A 124 -7.72 2.38 -5.77
N TYR A 125 -9.03 2.24 -5.89
CA TYR A 125 -9.67 1.01 -6.39
C TYR A 125 -9.43 0.82 -7.90
N ARG A 126 -9.12 -0.42 -8.29
CA ARG A 126 -8.85 -0.78 -9.69
C ARG A 126 -9.37 -2.18 -10.04
N ALA A 127 -10.60 -2.24 -10.53
CA ALA A 127 -11.36 -3.46 -10.78
C ALA A 127 -10.66 -4.48 -11.71
N ASP A 128 -9.80 -4.04 -12.61
CA ASP A 128 -9.07 -4.89 -13.56
C ASP A 128 -7.81 -5.56 -12.98
N THR A 129 -7.48 -5.32 -11.71
CA THR A 129 -6.32 -5.96 -11.06
C THR A 129 -6.66 -7.13 -10.15
N PRO A 130 -5.77 -8.12 -10.00
CA PRO A 130 -5.98 -9.26 -9.10
C PRO A 130 -6.15 -8.92 -7.62
N PHE A 131 -5.79 -7.71 -7.19
CA PHE A 131 -5.94 -7.26 -5.79
C PHE A 131 -6.96 -6.13 -5.65
N HIS A 132 -7.49 -5.64 -6.77
CA HIS A 132 -8.41 -4.52 -6.87
C HIS A 132 -7.96 -3.21 -6.19
N CYS A 133 -6.68 -3.09 -5.87
CA CYS A 133 -6.05 -1.91 -5.28
C CYS A 133 -4.80 -1.58 -6.10
N SER A 134 -4.75 -0.39 -6.69
CA SER A 134 -3.61 0.08 -7.49
C SER A 134 -2.32 0.19 -6.68
N VAL A 135 -2.45 0.39 -5.36
CA VAL A 135 -1.32 0.57 -4.44
C VAL A 135 -1.20 -0.58 -3.46
N TYR A 136 -1.61 -1.81 -3.82
CA TYR A 136 -1.65 -2.94 -2.89
C TYR A 136 -0.37 -3.12 -2.05
N PRO A 137 0.87 -3.00 -2.60
CA PRO A 137 2.10 -3.06 -1.80
C PRO A 137 2.25 -1.90 -0.80
N ALA A 138 1.72 -0.72 -1.13
CA ALA A 138 1.75 0.50 -0.35
C ALA A 138 0.45 0.80 0.41
N ARG A 139 -0.46 -0.18 0.50
CA ARG A 139 -1.77 0.01 1.13
C ARG A 139 -1.63 0.47 2.59
N PRO A 140 -2.57 1.31 3.08
CA PRO A 140 -2.59 1.75 4.48
C PRO A 140 -2.65 0.60 5.48
N LEU A 141 -2.27 0.88 6.72
CA LEU A 141 -2.26 -0.08 7.83
C LEU A 141 -3.64 -0.71 8.04
N ILE A 142 -4.69 0.10 8.04
CA ILE A 142 -6.08 -0.38 8.23
C ILE A 142 -6.47 -1.43 7.16
N CYS A 143 -6.03 -1.23 5.92
CA CYS A 143 -6.29 -2.15 4.81
C CYS A 143 -5.51 -3.47 4.93
N ARG A 144 -4.38 -3.49 5.67
CA ARG A 144 -3.62 -4.72 5.97
C ARG A 144 -4.26 -5.53 7.10
N LEU A 145 -4.89 -4.85 8.06
CA LEU A 145 -5.36 -5.44 9.31
C LEU A 145 -6.82 -5.90 9.27
N TYR A 146 -7.69 -5.20 8.52
CA TYR A 146 -9.16 -5.32 8.58
C TYR A 146 -9.71 -6.76 8.57
N ALA A 147 -9.13 -7.66 7.76
CA ALA A 147 -9.59 -9.04 7.62
C ALA A 147 -8.60 -10.08 8.17
N SER A 148 -7.49 -9.64 8.76
CA SER A 148 -6.34 -10.50 9.07
C SER A 148 -5.75 -10.25 10.47
N SER A 149 -6.50 -9.60 11.35
CA SER A 149 -6.09 -9.34 12.74
C SER A 149 -7.29 -9.29 13.68
N ALA A 150 -7.04 -9.51 14.96
CA ALA A 150 -8.05 -9.33 15.99
C ALA A 150 -8.20 -7.85 16.38
N TYR A 151 -9.24 -7.51 17.15
CA TYR A 151 -9.41 -6.22 17.77
C TYR A 151 -9.91 -6.41 19.21
N HIS A 152 -9.55 -5.48 20.10
CA HIS A 152 -10.09 -5.49 21.47
C HIS A 152 -11.53 -4.98 21.51
N ASP A 153 -12.39 -5.68 22.25
CA ASP A 153 -13.69 -5.16 22.65
C ASP A 153 -13.58 -4.12 23.78
N LYS A 154 -14.73 -3.60 24.24
CA LYS A 154 -14.81 -2.64 25.35
C LYS A 154 -14.34 -3.18 26.71
N TYR A 155 -14.16 -4.49 26.84
CA TYR A 155 -13.67 -5.17 28.04
C TYR A 155 -12.20 -5.59 27.91
N GLY A 156 -11.55 -5.24 26.79
CA GLY A 156 -10.16 -5.60 26.52
C GLY A 156 -9.97 -7.05 26.03
N LYS A 157 -11.05 -7.79 25.72
CA LYS A 157 -10.93 -9.13 25.15
C LYS A 157 -10.61 -9.04 23.67
N ALA A 158 -9.60 -9.78 23.22
CA ALA A 158 -9.26 -9.87 21.79
C ALA A 158 -10.28 -10.75 21.06
N LEU A 159 -10.86 -10.19 20.00
CA LEU A 159 -11.87 -10.85 19.18
C LEU A 159 -11.52 -10.71 17.69
N PHE A 160 -11.89 -11.70 16.90
CA PHE A 160 -11.84 -11.61 15.43
C PHE A 160 -13.25 -11.79 14.86
N ARG A 161 -13.55 -11.05 13.80
CA ARG A 161 -14.76 -11.22 12.98
C ARG A 161 -14.37 -11.33 11.52
N SER A 162 -14.95 -12.30 10.83
CA SER A 162 -14.74 -12.43 9.39
C SER A 162 -15.30 -11.21 8.65
N CYS A 163 -14.73 -10.94 7.48
CA CYS A 163 -15.20 -9.91 6.57
C CYS A 163 -16.68 -10.13 6.22
N LYS A 164 -17.47 -9.05 6.13
CA LYS A 164 -18.90 -9.15 5.75
C LYS A 164 -19.14 -9.61 4.31
N TYR A 165 -18.13 -9.42 3.45
CA TYR A 165 -18.14 -9.86 2.05
C TYR A 165 -17.68 -11.33 1.90
N GLU A 166 -17.35 -11.98 3.00
CA GLU A 166 -16.96 -13.39 2.98
C GLU A 166 -18.19 -14.29 2.88
N GLU A 167 -18.45 -14.80 1.66
CA GLU A 167 -19.60 -15.66 1.39
C GLU A 167 -19.24 -17.16 1.36
N THR A 168 -17.94 -17.51 1.31
CA THR A 168 -17.51 -18.91 1.13
C THR A 168 -17.80 -19.79 2.36
N ASN A 169 -18.01 -19.18 3.53
CA ASN A 169 -18.14 -19.85 4.83
C ASN A 169 -16.98 -20.81 5.17
N THR A 170 -15.80 -20.63 4.55
CA THR A 170 -14.64 -21.50 4.77
C THR A 170 -13.80 -21.10 5.99
N MET A 171 -13.98 -19.89 6.50
CA MET A 171 -13.25 -19.36 7.66
C MET A 171 -14.16 -19.15 8.89
N PRO A 172 -13.60 -19.10 10.10
CA PRO A 172 -14.37 -18.81 11.32
C PRO A 172 -15.03 -17.42 11.27
N LYS A 173 -16.33 -17.35 11.56
CA LYS A 173 -17.07 -16.07 11.58
C LYS A 173 -16.72 -15.17 12.76
N HIS A 174 -16.46 -15.80 13.90
CA HIS A 174 -16.14 -15.12 15.14
C HIS A 174 -15.19 -15.98 15.98
N LEU A 175 -14.11 -15.37 16.46
CA LEU A 175 -13.18 -16.00 17.39
C LEU A 175 -12.96 -15.08 18.58
N SER A 176 -12.71 -15.67 19.75
CA SER A 176 -12.28 -14.95 20.93
C SER A 176 -11.00 -15.57 21.46
N PHE A 177 -10.07 -14.74 21.91
CA PHE A 177 -8.75 -15.17 22.34
C PHE A 177 -8.53 -14.81 23.80
N ASP A 178 -8.01 -15.76 24.58
CA ASP A 178 -7.54 -15.53 25.95
C ASP A 178 -6.01 -15.36 25.99
N GLU A 179 -5.33 -15.71 24.89
CA GLU A 179 -3.90 -15.45 24.67
C GLU A 179 -3.69 -14.12 23.93
N ARG A 180 -2.46 -13.58 23.99
CA ARG A 180 -2.09 -12.43 23.18
C ARG A 180 -2.02 -12.82 21.71
N VAL A 181 -2.84 -12.19 20.89
CA VAL A 181 -2.83 -12.31 19.43
C VAL A 181 -2.53 -10.96 18.80
N VAL A 182 -2.21 -10.95 17.50
CA VAL A 182 -2.05 -9.70 16.76
C VAL A 182 -3.36 -8.91 16.78
N THR A 183 -3.30 -7.66 17.24
CA THR A 183 -4.46 -6.78 17.24
C THR A 183 -4.26 -5.54 16.40
N MET A 184 -5.38 -4.98 15.94
CA MET A 184 -5.37 -3.70 15.23
C MET A 184 -4.72 -2.59 16.06
N GLN A 185 -4.99 -2.59 17.37
CA GLN A 185 -4.48 -1.60 18.30
C GLN A 185 -2.94 -1.65 18.42
N ASP A 186 -2.33 -2.84 18.47
CA ASP A 186 -0.87 -2.99 18.59
C ASP A 186 -0.14 -2.18 17.51
N PHE A 187 -0.57 -2.32 16.26
CA PHE A 187 0.06 -1.62 15.14
C PHE A 187 -0.42 -0.19 14.97
N ALA A 188 -1.66 0.12 15.34
CA ALA A 188 -2.13 1.50 15.32
C ALA A 188 -1.29 2.39 16.26
N TYR A 189 -0.93 1.90 17.45
CA TYR A 189 -0.04 2.63 18.35
C TYR A 189 1.37 2.80 17.78
N ARG A 190 1.95 1.74 17.19
CA ARG A 190 3.25 1.81 16.52
C ARG A 190 3.26 2.85 15.41
N LEU A 191 2.28 2.82 14.51
CA LEU A 191 2.16 3.79 13.42
C LEU A 191 2.06 5.22 13.96
N ARG A 192 1.18 5.46 14.95
CA ARG A 192 1.01 6.80 15.54
C ARG A 192 2.26 7.31 16.23
N SER A 193 3.11 6.42 16.77
CA SER A 193 4.38 6.79 17.38
C SER A 193 5.45 7.21 16.37
N LEU A 194 5.34 6.74 15.12
CA LEU A 194 6.23 7.10 14.02
C LEU A 194 5.77 8.38 13.31
N ASP A 195 4.47 8.68 13.35
CA ASP A 195 3.89 9.79 12.63
C ASP A 195 4.16 11.15 13.29
N ARG A 196 4.81 12.07 12.55
CA ARG A 196 5.16 13.40 13.06
C ARG A 196 3.96 14.31 13.33
N ASP A 197 2.81 14.06 12.69
CA ASP A 197 1.56 14.79 12.97
C ASP A 197 0.78 14.17 14.14
N ARG A 198 1.50 13.52 15.06
CA ARG A 198 0.98 12.92 16.30
C ARG A 198 -0.11 11.88 16.03
N GLY A 199 -0.06 11.21 14.88
CA GLY A 199 -1.01 10.18 14.52
C GLY A 199 -2.42 10.72 14.25
N ARG A 200 -2.53 11.99 13.88
CA ARG A 200 -3.79 12.57 13.40
C ARG A 200 -4.23 11.82 12.15
N LEU A 201 -5.52 11.51 12.12
CA LEU A 201 -6.15 10.83 11.00
C LEU A 201 -6.91 11.83 10.15
N SER A 202 -6.91 11.62 8.84
CA SER A 202 -7.76 12.32 7.89
C SER A 202 -8.14 11.38 6.76
N LEU A 203 -9.22 11.69 6.07
CA LEU A 203 -9.72 10.85 5.00
C LEU A 203 -8.69 10.76 3.87
N LEU A 204 -8.41 9.55 3.38
CA LEU A 204 -7.40 9.33 2.33
C LEU A 204 -7.64 10.21 1.10
N SER A 205 -8.88 10.38 0.67
CA SER A 205 -9.24 11.21 -0.48
C SER A 205 -8.96 12.70 -0.28
N GLU A 206 -8.85 13.17 0.97
CA GLU A 206 -8.56 14.58 1.28
C GLU A 206 -7.07 14.82 1.49
N LEU A 207 -6.37 13.84 2.09
CA LEU A 207 -4.97 13.99 2.46
C LEU A 207 -4.03 13.62 1.31
N LEU A 208 -4.31 12.53 0.60
CA LEU A 208 -3.41 12.01 -0.44
C LEU A 208 -3.13 13.01 -1.59
N PRO A 209 -4.12 13.75 -2.14
CA PRO A 209 -3.85 14.75 -3.18
C PRO A 209 -2.83 15.81 -2.73
N LYS A 210 -2.91 16.27 -1.48
CA LYS A 210 -2.00 17.29 -0.94
C LYS A 210 -0.56 16.79 -0.87
N LEU A 211 -0.37 15.53 -0.46
CA LEU A 211 0.95 14.91 -0.38
C LEU A 211 1.52 14.62 -1.77
N LEU A 212 0.68 14.29 -2.75
CA LEU A 212 1.10 14.14 -4.15
C LEU A 212 1.64 15.47 -4.69
N GLU A 213 0.91 16.58 -4.52
CA GLU A 213 1.35 17.92 -4.96
C GLU A 213 2.68 18.31 -4.31
N GLN A 214 2.80 18.10 -2.99
CA GLN A 214 4.04 18.40 -2.25
C GLN A 214 5.23 17.61 -2.78
N LEU A 215 5.06 16.30 -3.02
CA LEU A 215 6.14 15.45 -3.53
C LEU A 215 6.49 15.76 -4.99
N GLN A 216 5.51 16.08 -5.83
CA GLN A 216 5.75 16.55 -7.19
C GLN A 216 6.57 17.84 -7.19
N PHE A 217 6.24 18.79 -6.31
CA PHE A 217 7.00 20.01 -6.13
C PHE A 217 8.44 19.74 -5.68
N ILE A 218 8.64 18.90 -4.66
CA ILE A 218 9.99 18.51 -4.20
C ILE A 218 10.77 17.83 -5.32
N ALA A 219 10.15 16.91 -6.06
CA ALA A 219 10.80 16.20 -7.15
C ALA A 219 11.23 17.14 -8.29
N ALA A 220 10.45 18.20 -8.57
CA ALA A 220 10.80 19.20 -9.57
C ALA A 220 11.98 20.11 -9.17
N LEU A 221 12.29 20.20 -7.86
CA LEU A 221 13.43 20.98 -7.34
C LEU A 221 14.74 20.20 -7.29
N VAL A 222 14.67 18.87 -7.38
CA VAL A 222 15.86 18.02 -7.40
C VAL A 222 16.44 18.12 -8.82
N PRO A 223 17.68 18.63 -8.98
CA PRO A 223 18.28 18.73 -10.30
C PRO A 223 18.25 17.34 -10.95
N ALA A 224 17.91 17.28 -12.24
CA ALA A 224 18.10 16.06 -13.01
C ALA A 224 19.55 15.63 -12.77
N GLN A 225 19.76 14.41 -12.28
CA GLN A 225 21.12 13.90 -12.22
C GLN A 225 21.56 13.77 -13.68
N ASP A 226 22.32 14.75 -14.14
CA ASP A 226 22.92 14.74 -15.46
C ASP A 226 23.71 13.42 -15.57
N GLY A 227 23.42 12.66 -16.63
CA GLY A 227 24.26 11.54 -17.02
C GLY A 227 25.71 12.02 -17.20
N PRO A 228 26.69 11.10 -17.22
CA PRO A 228 28.11 11.49 -17.29
C PRO A 228 28.32 12.49 -18.42
N GLU A 229 28.78 13.70 -18.06
CA GLU A 229 29.09 14.77 -19.02
C GLU A 229 29.98 14.20 -20.11
N GLU A 230 29.44 14.09 -21.32
CA GLU A 230 30.22 13.78 -22.51
C GLU A 230 31.14 15.00 -22.72
N PRO A 231 32.46 14.86 -22.56
CA PRO A 231 33.35 16.01 -22.60
C PRO A 231 33.21 16.64 -23.98
N LEU A 232 32.92 17.95 -23.99
CA LEU A 232 32.88 18.77 -25.19
C LEU A 232 34.17 18.52 -25.98
N ALA A 233 34.03 17.82 -27.10
CA ALA A 233 35.11 17.63 -28.06
C ALA A 233 35.48 19.01 -28.61
N GLY A 234 36.58 19.56 -28.09
CA GLY A 234 37.27 20.71 -28.67
C GLY A 234 38.07 20.33 -29.91
#